data_AF-A0A357B071-F1
#
_entry.id   AF-A0A357B071-F1
#
_cell.length_a   1.000
_cell.length_b   1.000
_cell.length_c   1.000
_cell.angle_alpha   90.00
_cell.angle_beta   90.00
_cell.angle_gamma   90.00
#
_symmetry.space_group_name_H-M   'P 1'
#
loop_
_entity.id
_entity.type
_entity.pdbx_description
1 polymer ?
#
loop_
_entity_poly.entity_id
_entity_poly.type
_entity_poly.pdbx_seq_one_letter_code
_entity_poly.pdbx_strand_id
1 'polypeptide(L)' 'MFNDLKETIAAYKARDPAARSTLELLLLYPGLKATRSHRKAHWLYNHNMKFLARMISQASRRRTGIEIHPGAKIGRRLV' A
#
# COMPACT_ATOMS: atom_id res chain seq x y z
N MET A 1 -0.89 0.12 12.42
CA MET A 1 -0.34 -0.63 11.27
C MET A 1 -1.05 -1.97 11.01
N PHE A 2 -1.17 -2.89 11.98
CA PHE A 2 -1.91 -4.16 11.79
C PHE A 2 -3.42 -3.95 11.63
N ASN A 3 -4.02 -3.05 12.43
CA ASN A 3 -5.44 -2.70 12.28
C ASN A 3 -5.74 -2.06 10.93
N ASP A 4 -4.88 -1.15 10.46
CA ASP A 4 -5.04 -0.50 9.16
C ASP A 4 -4.94 -1.48 7.97
N LEU A 5 -4.23 -2.60 8.12
CA LEU A 5 -4.14 -3.62 7.09
C LEU A 5 -5.41 -4.48 7.05
N LYS A 6 -5.92 -4.89 8.23
CA LYS A 6 -7.19 -5.62 8.34
C LYS A 6 -8.35 -4.80 7.77
N GLU A 7 -8.42 -3.51 8.12
CA GLU A 7 -9.43 -2.59 7.58
C GLU A 7 -9.33 -2.44 6.04
N THR A 8 -8.11 -2.30 5.49
CA THR A 8 -7.93 -2.24 4.04
C THR A 8 -8.36 -3.54 3.36
N ILE A 9 -7.99 -4.71 3.90
CA ILE A 9 -8.40 -6.01 3.35
C ILE A 9 -9.93 -6.16 3.39
N ALA A 10 -10.57 -5.79 4.50
CA ALA A 10 -12.03 -5.81 4.61
C ALA A 10 -12.68 -4.87 3.58
N ALA A 11 -12.10 -3.69 3.34
CA ALA A 11 -12.59 -2.76 2.34
C ALA A 11 -12.46 -3.30 0.90
N TYR A 12 -11.36 -3.98 0.56
CA TYR A 12 -11.22 -4.68 -0.73
C TYR A 12 -12.30 -5.75 -0.88
N LYS A 13 -12.50 -6.62 0.11
CA LYS A 13 -13.53 -7.66 0.07
C LYS A 13 -14.96 -7.12 -0.04
N ALA A 14 -15.24 -5.97 0.58
CA ALA A 14 -16.55 -5.35 0.55
C ALA A 14 -16.87 -4.68 -0.80
N ARG A 15 -15.85 -4.20 -1.53
CA ARG A 15 -16.01 -3.43 -2.76
C ARG A 15 -15.75 -4.26 -4.03
N ASP A 16 -14.96 -5.31 -3.93
CA ASP A 16 -14.60 -6.17 -5.05
C ASP A 16 -15.15 -7.60 -4.86
N PRO A 17 -16.17 -8.01 -5.64
CA PRO A 17 -16.72 -9.36 -5.58
C PRO A 17 -15.72 -10.44 -6.04
N ALA A 18 -14.63 -10.08 -6.73
CA ALA A 18 -13.56 -11.01 -7.11
C ALA A 18 -12.58 -11.30 -5.97
N ALA A 19 -12.62 -10.53 -4.87
CA ALA A 19 -11.73 -10.69 -3.72
C ALA A 19 -12.15 -11.87 -2.82
N ARG A 20 -11.89 -13.09 -3.30
CA ARG A 20 -12.36 -14.34 -2.67
C ARG A 20 -11.59 -14.72 -1.42
N SER A 21 -10.28 -14.46 -1.36
CA SER A 21 -9.46 -14.82 -0.20
C SER A 21 -8.52 -13.71 0.27
N THR A 22 -8.23 -13.69 1.58
CA THR A 22 -7.28 -12.73 2.16
C THR A 22 -5.86 -12.95 1.65
N LEU A 23 -5.49 -14.21 1.40
CA LEU A 23 -4.17 -14.57 0.91
C LEU A 23 -3.97 -14.09 -0.54
N GLU A 24 -4.97 -14.28 -1.39
CA GLU A 24 -5.00 -13.77 -2.76
C GLU A 24 -4.86 -12.24 -2.80
N LEU A 25 -5.62 -11.53 -1.96
CA LEU A 25 -5.48 -10.07 -1.81
C LEU A 25 -4.05 -9.68 -1.45
N LEU A 26 -3.47 -10.32 -0.42
CA LEU A 26 -2.13 -10.00 0.06
C LEU A 26 -1.03 -10.31 -0.97
N LEU A 27 -1.16 -11.39 -1.72
CA LEU A 27 -0.12 -11.88 -2.62
C LEU A 27 -0.27 -11.38 -4.05
N LEU A 28 -1.49 -11.12 -4.53
CA LEU A 28 -1.74 -10.85 -5.95
C LEU A 28 -2.23 -9.43 -6.22
N TYR A 29 -2.89 -8.74 -5.28
CA TYR A 29 -3.48 -7.44 -5.59
C TYR A 29 -2.42 -6.32 -5.63
N PRO A 30 -2.23 -5.65 -6.78
CA PRO A 30 -1.22 -4.60 -6.93
C PRO A 30 -1.55 -3.35 -6.10
N GLY A 31 -2.84 -3.00 -5.95
CA GLY A 31 -3.27 -1.86 -5.14
C GLY A 31 -2.92 -2.01 -3.66
N LEU A 32 -3.13 -3.21 -3.09
CA LEU A 32 -2.77 -3.52 -1.71
C LEU A 32 -1.25 -3.52 -1.50
N LYS A 33 -0.48 -4.05 -2.46
CA LYS A 33 0.99 -3.99 -2.45
C LYS A 33 1.51 -2.55 -2.51
N ALA A 34 0.89 -1.71 -3.32
CA ALA A 34 1.27 -0.31 -3.49
C ALA A 34 0.99 0.51 -2.23
N THR A 35 -0.20 0.39 -1.64
CA THR A 35 -0.56 1.06 -0.38
C THR A 35 0.32 0.60 0.78
N ARG A 36 0.60 -0.70 0.90
CA ARG A 36 1.51 -1.22 1.94
C ARG A 36 2.93 -0.69 1.78
N SER A 37 3.44 -0.64 0.55
CA SER A 37 4.78 -0.09 0.25
C SER A 37 4.83 1.41 0.52
N HIS A 38 3.79 2.15 0.15
CA HIS A 38 3.67 3.58 0.45
C HIS A 38 3.69 3.84 1.95
N ARG A 39 2.95 3.09 2.78
CA ARG A 39 2.98 3.29 4.24
C ARG A 39 4.39 3.15 4.83
N LYS A 40 5.19 2.20 4.32
CA LYS A 40 6.61 2.08 4.70
C LYS A 40 7.45 3.27 4.21
N ALA A 41 7.27 3.67 2.96
CA ALA A 41 7.95 4.82 2.37
C ALA A 41 7.60 6.12 3.10
N HIS A 42 6.34 6.32 3.47
CA HIS A 42 5.85 7.48 4.19
C HIS A 42 6.42 7.56 5.60
N TRP A 43 6.54 6.41 6.29
CA TRP A 43 7.23 6.36 7.58
C TRP A 43 8.69 6.82 7.45
N LEU A 44 9.44 6.30 6.47
CA LEU A 44 10.82 6.75 6.20
C LEU A 44 10.88 8.24 5.84
N TYR A 45 9.93 8.72 5.04
CA TYR A 45 9.84 10.12 4.65
C TYR A 45 9.69 11.04 5.85
N ASN A 46 8.83 10.66 6.81
CA ASN A 46 8.60 11.41 8.05
C ASN A 46 9.80 11.36 9.02
N HIS A 47 10.70 10.37 8.87
CA HIS A 47 11.94 10.27 9.64
C HIS A 47 13.15 10.88 8.89
N ASN A 48 12.91 11.78 7.93
CA ASN A 48 13.93 12.43 7.10
C ASN A 48 14.78 11.49 6.23
N MET A 49 14.44 10.20 6.13
CA MET A 49 15.12 9.21 5.28
C MET A 49 14.58 9.27 3.84
N LYS A 50 14.65 10.47 3.23
CA LYS A 50 13.98 10.80 1.94
C LYS A 50 14.45 9.93 0.77
N PHE A 51 15.74 9.62 0.71
CA PHE A 51 16.30 8.77 -0.34
C PHE A 51 15.71 7.35 -0.29
N LEU A 52 15.71 6.72 0.89
CA LEU A 52 15.16 5.38 1.08
C LEU A 52 13.64 5.36 0.86
N ALA A 53 12.94 6.41 1.30
CA ALA A 53 11.53 6.59 1.01
C ALA A 53 11.24 6.59 -0.50
N ARG A 54 12.03 7.36 -1.28
CA ARG A 54 11.89 7.42 -2.74
C ARG A 54 12.29 6.12 -3.43
N MET A 55 13.32 5.43 -2.94
CA MET A 55 13.72 4.10 -3.41
C MET A 55 12.60 3.08 -3.26
N ILE A 56 11.94 3.03 -2.10
CA ILE A 56 10.80 2.13 -1.88
C ILE A 56 9.63 2.49 -2.80
N SER A 57 9.33 3.79 -2.96
CA SER A 57 8.28 4.26 -3.88
C SER A 57 8.53 3.80 -5.32
N GLN A 58 9.76 3.94 -5.83
CA GLN A 58 10.11 3.50 -7.18
C GLN A 58 10.12 1.97 -7.33
N ALA A 59 10.59 1.24 -6.31
CA ALA A 59 10.53 -0.22 -6.30
C ALA A 59 9.08 -0.75 -6.24
N SER A 60 8.16 0.00 -5.61
CA SER A 60 6.73 -0.29 -5.64
C SER A 60 6.17 -0.06 -7.04
N ARG A 61 6.41 1.12 -7.63
CA ARG A 61 5.99 1.46 -8.99
C ARG A 61 6.44 0.42 -10.01
N ARG A 62 7.70 -0.05 -9.95
CA ARG A 62 8.21 -1.07 -10.86
C ARG A 62 7.45 -2.40 -10.75
N ARG A 63 6.98 -2.78 -9.55
CA ARG A 63 6.30 -4.06 -9.30
C ARG A 63 4.79 -4.00 -9.52
N THR A 64 4.16 -2.85 -9.31
CA THR A 64 2.69 -2.73 -9.32
C THR A 64 2.16 -1.82 -10.42
N GLY A 65 3.02 -1.06 -11.11
CA GLY A 65 2.63 0.00 -12.03
C GLY A 65 2.07 1.25 -11.34
N ILE A 66 1.84 1.21 -10.02
CA ILE A 66 1.21 2.28 -9.25
C ILE A 66 2.29 3.12 -8.58
N GLU A 67 2.37 4.40 -8.93
CA GLU A 67 3.26 5.36 -8.27
C GLU A 67 2.51 6.11 -7.17
N ILE A 68 3.03 6.02 -5.94
CA ILE A 68 2.58 6.83 -4.81
C ILE A 68 3.80 7.55 -4.24
N HIS A 69 3.74 8.88 -4.21
CA HIS A 69 4.84 9.68 -3.67
C HIS A 69 4.94 9.49 -2.14
N PRO A 70 6.13 9.27 -1.55
CA PRO A 70 6.26 8.99 -0.11
C PRO A 70 5.69 10.09 0.80
N GLY A 71 5.71 11.35 0.37
CA GLY A 71 5.11 12.48 1.10
C GLY A 71 3.58 12.54 1.04
N ALA A 72 2.92 11.71 0.23
CA ALA A 72 1.48 11.72 0.10
C ALA A 72 0.80 11.23 1.39
N LYS A 73 -0.16 12.01 1.89
CA LYS A 73 -1.01 11.62 3.02
C LYS A 73 -2.22 10.86 2.47
N ILE A 74 -2.26 9.54 2.70
CA ILE A 74 -3.40 8.70 2.32
C ILE A 74 -4.25 8.39 3.54
N GLY A 75 -5.57 8.44 3.36
CA GLY A 75 -6.54 8.06 4.39
C GLY A 75 -6.59 6.55 4.65
N ARG A 76 -7.46 6.13 5.57
CA ARG A 76 -7.76 4.71 5.81
C ARG A 76 -8.67 4.15 4.72
N ARG A 77 -8.63 2.82 4.52
CA ARG A 77 -9.51 2.09 3.58
C ARG A 77 -9.40 2.57 2.12
N LEU A 78 -8.20 2.97 1.69
CA LEU A 78 -7.92 3.17 0.27
C LEU A 78 -7.98 1.81 -0.43
N VAL A 79 -8.87 1.68 -1.41
CA VAL A 79 -9.12 0.49 -2.24
C VAL A 79 -8.87 0.89 -3.68
#